data_AF-A0A6C2URM0-F1
#
_entry.id   AF-A0A6C2URM0-F1
#
_cell.length_a   1.000
_cell.length_b   1.000
_cell.length_c   1.000
_cell.angle_alpha   90.00
_cell.angle_beta   90.00
_cell.angle_gamma   90.00
#
_symmetry.space_group_name_H-M   'P 1'
#
loop_
_entity.id
_entity.type
_entity.pdbx_description
1 polymer ?
#
loop_
_entity_poly.entity_id
_entity_poly.type
_entity_poly.pdbx_seq_one_letter_code
_entity_poly.pdbx_strand_id
1 'polypeptide(L)'
;MPAERKYNIKGTNDFIVLAAIFFFLCLWAVKDAWFPSPNVMEKHPREVVAAFEISGAIGQMHVQEGDAIGEKQLLAVLRRVTMQKKFDMAKKGYTEAKDHHAMLEAAVRNAEKNGASDGGIADLKKNLSSTETAMNAALAEVTEQREMLDSTELKSPSKGVVKELKAFTHSQVDAGETVVVINPKDHFYLFNKSLAIFSFFAFWIFLGIHVLAR
;
A
#
# COMPACT_ATOMS: atom_id res chain seq x y z
N MET A 1 -67.28 6.77 28.75
CA MET A 1 -65.86 6.43 28.58
C MET A 1 -65.67 5.96 27.15
N PRO A 2 -64.80 6.57 26.35
CA PRO A 2 -64.57 6.07 24.99
C PRO A 2 -63.95 4.67 25.08
N ALA A 3 -64.53 3.71 24.35
CA ALA A 3 -64.04 2.34 24.29
C ALA A 3 -62.66 2.31 23.62
N GLU A 4 -61.64 1.80 24.32
CA GLU A 4 -60.34 1.51 23.73
C GLU A 4 -60.51 0.48 22.61
N ARG A 5 -60.26 0.91 21.37
CA ARG A 5 -60.25 0.00 20.23
C ARG A 5 -58.96 -0.81 20.30
N LYS A 6 -59.05 -2.08 20.70
CA LYS A 6 -57.95 -3.04 20.56
C LYS A 6 -57.83 -3.45 19.10
N TYR A 7 -56.87 -2.86 18.39
CA TYR A 7 -56.51 -3.27 17.05
C TYR A 7 -55.69 -4.56 17.14
N ASN A 8 -56.34 -5.73 17.07
CA ASN A 8 -55.64 -7.01 16.98
C ASN A 8 -55.07 -7.17 15.56
N ILE A 9 -53.93 -6.54 15.31
CA ILE A 9 -53.25 -6.58 14.01
C ILE A 9 -52.51 -7.91 13.91
N LYS A 10 -52.85 -8.71 12.90
CA LYS A 10 -52.19 -9.98 12.58
C LYS A 10 -50.72 -9.68 12.18
N GLY A 11 -49.75 -10.18 12.93
CA GLY A 11 -48.31 -9.91 12.72
C GLY A 11 -47.61 -9.15 13.85
N THR A 12 -48.26 -8.91 14.98
CA THR A 12 -47.64 -8.27 16.17
C THR A 12 -46.41 -8.98 16.71
N ASN A 13 -46.31 -10.30 16.51
CA ASN A 13 -45.12 -11.08 16.88
C ASN A 13 -43.91 -10.79 15.99
N ASP A 14 -44.11 -10.30 14.76
CA ASP A 14 -42.99 -9.97 13.87
C ASP A 14 -42.23 -8.75 14.40
N PHE A 15 -42.93 -7.80 15.03
CA PHE A 15 -42.31 -6.61 15.62
C PHE A 15 -41.42 -6.93 16.82
N ILE A 16 -41.78 -7.90 17.68
CA ILE A 16 -40.90 -8.31 18.79
C ILE A 16 -39.67 -9.08 18.28
N VAL A 17 -39.82 -9.87 17.21
CA VAL A 17 -38.69 -10.55 16.55
C VAL A 17 -37.75 -9.52 15.92
N LEU A 18 -38.28 -8.53 15.19
CA LEU A 18 -37.48 -7.44 14.62
C LEU A 18 -36.77 -6.62 15.70
N ALA A 19 -37.46 -6.30 16.81
CA ALA A 19 -36.84 -5.64 17.95
C ALA A 19 -35.65 -6.46 18.47
N ALA A 20 -35.83 -7.76 18.71
CA ALA A 20 -34.75 -8.63 19.16
C ALA A 20 -33.57 -8.64 18.17
N ILE A 21 -33.82 -8.74 16.87
CA ILE A 21 -32.78 -8.69 15.83
C ILE A 21 -31.98 -7.37 15.92
N PHE A 22 -32.66 -6.23 15.96
CA PHE A 22 -31.98 -4.93 16.04
C PHE A 22 -31.24 -4.73 17.36
N PHE A 23 -31.72 -5.31 18.45
CA PHE A 23 -30.99 -5.30 19.72
C PHE A 23 -29.67 -6.06 19.62
N PHE A 24 -29.67 -7.29 19.07
CA PHE A 24 -28.43 -8.05 18.87
C PHE A 24 -27.50 -7.39 17.85
N LEU A 25 -28.04 -6.82 16.77
CA LEU A 25 -27.27 -6.07 15.79
C LEU A 25 -26.62 -4.84 16.41
N CYS A 26 -27.33 -4.13 17.29
CA CYS A 26 -26.79 -3.00 18.05
C CYS A 26 -25.62 -3.43 18.93
N LEU A 27 -25.78 -4.51 19.70
CA LEU A 27 -24.71 -5.02 20.56
C LEU A 27 -23.48 -5.45 19.75
N TRP A 28 -23.69 -6.12 18.62
CA TRP A 28 -22.62 -6.52 17.71
C TRP A 28 -21.88 -5.31 17.14
N ALA A 29 -22.62 -4.31 16.66
CA ALA A 29 -22.04 -3.08 16.11
C ALA A 29 -21.27 -2.27 17.16
N VAL A 30 -21.77 -2.18 18.41
CA VAL A 30 -21.06 -1.52 19.52
C VAL A 30 -19.77 -2.24 19.85
N LYS A 31 -19.80 -3.58 19.92
CA LYS A 31 -18.63 -4.41 20.15
C LYS A 31 -17.56 -4.10 19.11
N ASP A 32 -17.87 -4.18 17.82
CA ASP A 32 -16.85 -4.02 16.78
C ASP A 32 -16.40 -2.56 16.57
N ALA A 33 -17.24 -1.56 16.86
CA ALA A 33 -16.87 -0.15 16.73
C ALA A 33 -16.01 0.40 17.87
N TRP A 34 -16.34 0.08 19.12
CA TRP A 34 -15.63 0.63 20.30
C TRP A 34 -14.62 -0.34 20.88
N PHE A 35 -14.90 -1.65 20.84
CA PHE A 35 -14.08 -2.71 21.42
C PHE A 35 -13.70 -3.76 20.37
N PRO A 36 -13.05 -3.35 19.26
CA PRO A 36 -12.73 -4.24 18.16
C PRO A 36 -11.87 -5.41 18.64
N SER A 37 -12.17 -6.60 18.13
CA SER A 37 -11.32 -7.78 18.37
C SER A 37 -9.96 -7.61 17.68
N PRO A 38 -8.91 -8.38 18.08
CA PRO A 38 -7.59 -8.33 17.44
C PRO A 38 -7.66 -8.49 15.91
N ASN A 39 -8.46 -9.43 15.42
CA ASN A 39 -8.65 -9.68 13.99
C ASN A 39 -9.25 -8.46 13.25
N VAL A 40 -10.08 -7.67 13.92
CA VAL A 40 -10.65 -6.44 13.35
C VAL A 40 -9.60 -5.34 13.32
N MET A 41 -8.78 -5.20 14.38
CA MET A 41 -7.70 -4.22 14.42
C MET A 41 -6.60 -4.50 13.40
N GLU A 42 -6.35 -5.77 13.07
CA GLU A 42 -5.41 -6.15 12.03
C GLU A 42 -5.90 -5.74 10.63
N LYS A 43 -7.20 -5.90 10.36
CA LYS A 43 -7.82 -5.50 9.07
C LYS A 43 -8.07 -4.00 8.96
N HIS A 44 -8.39 -3.38 10.08
CA HIS A 44 -8.79 -1.97 10.20
C HIS A 44 -7.93 -1.29 11.27
N PRO A 45 -6.62 -1.12 11.02
CA PRO A 45 -5.74 -0.48 12.00
C PRO A 45 -6.16 0.97 12.21
N ARG A 46 -6.08 1.44 13.45
CA ARG A 46 -6.37 2.85 13.78
C ARG A 46 -5.22 3.79 13.41
N GLU A 47 -4.02 3.24 13.33
CA GLU A 47 -2.79 3.96 13.02
C GLU A 47 -1.93 3.06 12.15
N VAL A 48 -1.32 3.66 11.13
CA VAL A 48 -0.36 2.99 10.26
C VAL A 48 0.91 3.80 10.30
N VAL A 49 2.03 3.12 10.49
CA VAL A 49 3.35 3.75 10.49
C VAL A 49 3.99 3.59 9.12
N ALA A 50 4.68 4.65 8.67
CA ALA A 50 5.51 4.61 7.49
C ALA A 50 6.99 4.76 7.90
N ALA A 51 7.82 3.86 7.38
CA ALA A 51 9.25 3.76 7.66
C ALA A 51 10.02 3.46 6.36
N PHE A 52 11.29 3.86 6.30
CA PHE A 52 12.16 3.50 5.19
C PHE A 52 12.67 2.07 5.34
N GLU A 53 12.91 1.39 4.21
CA GLU A 53 13.51 0.05 4.19
C GLU A 53 15.03 0.09 4.40
N ILE A 54 15.65 1.23 4.13
CA ILE A 54 17.09 1.46 4.24
C ILE A 54 17.40 2.63 5.16
N SER A 55 18.53 2.57 5.86
CA SER A 55 19.03 3.69 6.67
C SER A 55 19.54 4.82 5.79
N GLY A 56 19.35 6.06 6.22
CA GLY A 56 19.84 7.24 5.49
C GLY A 56 19.44 8.56 6.12
N ALA A 57 19.92 9.66 5.52
CA ALA A 57 19.52 11.01 5.93
C ALA A 57 18.32 11.47 5.09
N ILE A 58 17.28 12.01 5.72
CA ILE A 58 16.11 12.58 5.04
C ILE A 58 16.55 13.84 4.28
N GLY A 59 16.41 13.82 2.96
CA GLY A 59 16.72 14.94 2.09
C GLY A 59 15.57 15.95 2.04
N GLN A 60 14.34 15.45 1.92
CA GLN A 60 13.14 16.28 1.79
C GLN A 60 11.93 15.59 2.43
N MET A 61 11.12 16.37 3.15
CA MET A 61 9.80 15.99 3.63
C MET A 61 8.72 16.67 2.76
N HIS A 62 7.75 15.92 2.27
CA HIS A 62 6.69 16.39 1.38
C HIS A 62 5.33 16.59 2.08
N VAL A 63 5.24 16.23 3.35
CA VAL A 63 4.00 16.30 4.14
C VAL A 63 4.23 16.99 5.48
N GLN A 64 3.16 17.53 6.05
CA GLN A 64 3.11 18.11 7.37
C GLN A 64 2.05 17.40 8.23
N GLU A 65 2.11 17.62 9.54
CA GLU A 65 1.08 17.11 10.45
C GLU A 65 -0.29 17.70 10.10
N GLY A 66 -1.31 16.85 10.05
CA GLY A 66 -2.66 17.22 9.64
C GLY A 66 -2.92 17.15 8.13
N ASP A 67 -1.91 16.93 7.29
CA ASP A 67 -2.11 16.83 5.84
C ASP A 67 -2.90 15.57 5.47
N ALA A 68 -3.83 15.71 4.52
CA ALA A 68 -4.50 14.59 3.90
C ALA A 68 -3.61 13.97 2.81
N ILE A 69 -3.45 12.65 2.87
CA ILE A 69 -2.59 11.89 1.95
C ILE A 69 -3.37 10.81 1.21
N GLY A 70 -3.00 10.61 -0.05
CA GLY A 70 -3.49 9.53 -0.90
C GLY A 70 -2.69 8.24 -0.74
N GLU A 71 -3.19 7.17 -1.36
CA GLU A 71 -2.49 5.89 -1.42
C GLU A 71 -1.22 6.02 -2.28
N LYS A 72 -0.10 5.45 -1.82
CA LYS A 72 1.22 5.51 -2.49
C LYS A 72 1.75 6.92 -2.74
N GLN A 73 1.18 7.94 -2.08
CA GLN A 73 1.68 9.31 -2.16
C GLN A 73 3.07 9.39 -1.55
N LEU A 74 3.96 10.16 -2.18
CA LEU A 74 5.30 10.41 -1.67
C LEU A 74 5.24 11.26 -0.39
N LEU A 75 5.81 10.74 0.69
CA LEU A 75 5.84 11.38 2.01
C LEU A 75 7.19 12.03 2.27
N ALA A 76 8.28 11.31 2.01
CA ALA A 76 9.64 11.77 2.26
C ALA A 76 10.62 11.11 1.29
N VAL A 77 11.78 11.73 1.10
CA VAL A 77 12.85 11.21 0.23
C VAL A 77 14.19 11.28 0.97
N LEU A 78 14.94 10.18 0.98
CA LEU A 78 16.31 10.15 1.48
C LEU A 78 17.26 10.90 0.54
N ARG A 79 18.41 11.33 1.05
CA ARG A 79 19.45 11.99 0.23
C ARG A 79 19.99 11.03 -0.83
N ARG A 80 19.55 11.22 -2.07
CA ARG A 80 19.83 10.31 -3.20
C ARG A 80 21.12 10.58 -3.99
N VAL A 81 21.90 11.61 -3.68
CA VAL A 81 23.02 12.06 -4.55
C VAL A 81 24.00 10.92 -4.87
N THR A 82 24.43 10.16 -3.86
CA THR A 82 25.36 9.05 -4.05
C THR A 82 24.71 7.87 -4.79
N MET A 83 23.46 7.55 -4.48
CA MET A 83 22.73 6.44 -5.12
C MET A 83 22.43 6.75 -6.59
N GLN A 84 22.02 7.97 -6.90
CA GLN A 84 21.81 8.42 -8.28
C GLN A 84 23.10 8.33 -9.09
N LYS A 85 24.23 8.77 -8.52
CA LYS A 85 25.54 8.65 -9.19
C LYS A 85 25.90 7.19 -9.48
N LYS A 86 25.67 6.27 -8.54
CA LYS A 86 25.89 4.83 -8.75
C LYS A 86 24.98 4.26 -9.84
N PHE A 87 23.70 4.60 -9.81
CA PHE A 87 22.74 4.21 -10.84
C PHE A 87 23.15 4.71 -12.23
N ASP A 88 23.55 5.99 -12.34
CA ASP A 88 23.99 6.58 -13.60
C ASP A 88 25.27 5.90 -14.12
N MET A 89 26.21 5.57 -13.24
CA MET A 89 27.42 4.81 -13.57
C MET A 89 27.09 3.39 -14.06
N ALA A 90 26.22 2.67 -13.35
CA ALA A 90 25.77 1.34 -13.76
C ALA A 90 25.06 1.37 -15.13
N LYS A 91 24.19 2.37 -15.34
CA LYS A 91 23.48 2.57 -16.62
C LYS A 91 24.46 2.83 -17.77
N LYS A 92 25.52 3.61 -17.53
CA LYS A 92 26.59 3.82 -18.51
C LYS A 92 27.30 2.50 -18.83
N GLY A 93 27.69 1.73 -17.81
CA GLY A 93 28.33 0.41 -18.00
C GLY A 93 27.48 -0.57 -18.79
N TYR A 94 26.17 -0.62 -18.53
CA TYR A 94 25.22 -1.42 -19.32
C TYR A 94 25.16 -0.96 -20.79
N THR A 95 25.14 0.36 -21.03
CA THR A 95 25.12 0.91 -22.40
C THR A 95 26.39 0.49 -23.16
N GLU A 96 27.56 0.61 -22.55
CA GLU A 96 28.84 0.18 -23.14
C GLU A 96 28.85 -1.33 -23.45
N ALA A 97 28.36 -2.16 -22.52
CA ALA A 97 28.28 -3.61 -22.72
C ALA A 97 27.30 -3.99 -23.84
N LYS A 98 26.15 -3.31 -23.91
CA LYS A 98 25.13 -3.49 -24.95
C LYS A 98 25.67 -3.11 -26.33
N ASP A 99 26.36 -1.98 -26.44
CA ASP A 99 26.94 -1.51 -27.70
C ASP A 99 28.04 -2.47 -28.19
N HIS A 100 28.86 -2.98 -27.27
CA HIS A 100 29.88 -3.99 -27.59
C HIS A 100 29.26 -5.32 -28.05
N HIS A 101 28.19 -5.78 -27.39
CA HIS A 101 27.43 -6.95 -27.82
C HIS A 101 26.84 -6.75 -29.22
N ALA A 102 26.18 -5.61 -29.48
CA ALA A 102 25.60 -5.30 -30.79
C ALA A 102 26.65 -5.23 -31.91
N MET A 103 27.84 -4.68 -31.62
CA MET A 103 28.97 -4.65 -32.54
C MET A 103 29.43 -6.06 -32.91
N LEU A 104 29.63 -6.95 -31.92
CA LEU A 104 30.03 -8.34 -32.18
C LEU A 104 28.93 -9.13 -32.91
N GLU A 105 27.67 -8.89 -32.57
CA GLU A 105 26.54 -9.54 -33.26
C GLU A 105 26.52 -9.14 -34.75
N ALA A 106 26.75 -7.86 -35.06
CA ALA A 106 26.91 -7.38 -36.43
C ALA A 106 28.16 -8.00 -37.12
N ALA A 107 29.27 -8.15 -36.40
CA ALA A 107 30.47 -8.80 -36.91
C ALA A 107 30.24 -10.28 -37.25
N VAL A 108 29.53 -11.03 -36.40
CA VAL A 108 29.13 -12.42 -36.65
C VAL A 108 28.27 -12.50 -37.91
N ARG A 109 27.22 -11.67 -38.02
CA ARG A 109 26.34 -11.64 -39.19
C ARG A 109 27.10 -11.35 -40.49
N ASN A 110 28.04 -10.40 -40.44
CA ASN A 110 28.87 -10.05 -41.60
C ASN A 110 29.85 -11.16 -41.96
N ALA A 111 30.46 -11.83 -40.97
CA ALA A 111 31.36 -12.96 -41.19
C ALA A 111 30.64 -14.16 -41.83
N GLU A 112 29.43 -14.48 -41.37
CA GLU A 112 28.57 -15.52 -41.94
C GLU A 112 28.18 -15.18 -43.40
N LYS A 113 27.79 -13.93 -43.66
CA LYS A 113 27.40 -13.49 -45.01
C LYS A 113 28.55 -13.49 -46.02
N ASN A 114 29.75 -13.13 -45.57
CA ASN A 114 30.92 -13.01 -46.44
C ASN A 114 31.73 -14.32 -46.56
N GLY A 115 31.27 -15.43 -45.98
CA GLY A 115 31.92 -16.73 -46.10
C GLY A 115 33.25 -16.82 -45.34
N ALA A 116 33.33 -16.23 -44.15
CA ALA A 116 34.49 -16.41 -43.27
C ALA A 116 34.68 -17.89 -42.88
N SER A 117 35.90 -18.28 -42.51
CA SER A 117 36.20 -19.65 -42.07
C SER A 117 35.37 -20.05 -40.84
N ASP A 118 34.98 -21.32 -40.76
CA ASP A 118 34.21 -21.88 -39.63
C ASP A 118 34.86 -21.61 -38.27
N GLY A 119 36.19 -21.72 -38.17
CA GLY A 119 36.93 -21.42 -36.94
C GLY A 119 36.79 -19.96 -36.50
N GLY A 120 36.92 -19.02 -37.43
CA GLY A 120 36.73 -17.58 -37.14
C GLY A 120 35.29 -17.23 -36.74
N ILE A 121 34.29 -17.89 -37.35
CA ILE A 121 32.88 -17.72 -36.95
C ILE A 121 32.65 -18.30 -35.54
N ALA A 122 33.24 -19.46 -35.24
CA ALA A 122 33.13 -20.08 -33.92
C ALA A 122 33.75 -19.20 -32.82
N ASP A 123 34.91 -18.60 -33.07
CA ASP A 123 35.56 -17.67 -32.13
C ASP A 123 34.71 -16.41 -31.90
N LEU A 124 34.13 -15.83 -32.97
CA LEU A 124 33.23 -14.68 -32.84
C LEU A 124 31.96 -15.04 -32.05
N LYS A 125 31.37 -16.22 -32.25
CA LYS A 125 30.21 -16.69 -31.48
C LYS A 125 30.55 -16.91 -30.01
N LYS A 126 31.74 -17.44 -29.72
CA LYS A 126 32.23 -17.58 -28.34
C LYS A 126 32.38 -16.21 -27.67
N ASN A 127 32.96 -15.23 -28.37
CA ASN A 127 33.08 -13.87 -27.88
C ASN A 127 31.71 -13.22 -27.69
N LEU A 128 30.76 -13.43 -28.61
CA LEU A 128 29.39 -12.93 -28.50
C LEU A 128 28.68 -13.47 -27.25
N SER A 129 28.80 -14.77 -26.98
CA SER A 129 28.23 -15.36 -25.75
C SER A 129 28.86 -14.79 -24.48
N SER A 130 30.17 -14.51 -24.50
CA SER A 130 30.86 -13.85 -23.38
C SER A 130 30.37 -12.41 -23.19
N THR A 131 30.12 -11.65 -24.26
CA THR A 131 29.62 -10.27 -24.15
C THR A 131 28.16 -10.21 -23.78
N GLU A 132 27.35 -11.19 -24.19
CA GLU A 132 25.97 -11.35 -23.74
C GLU A 132 25.93 -11.57 -22.23
N THR A 133 26.80 -12.44 -21.70
CA THR A 133 26.93 -12.67 -20.26
C THR A 133 27.31 -11.38 -19.52
N ALA A 134 28.28 -10.62 -20.04
CA ALA A 134 28.70 -9.34 -19.46
C ALA A 134 27.57 -8.28 -19.50
N MET A 135 26.83 -8.21 -20.61
CA MET A 135 25.67 -7.32 -20.75
C MET A 135 24.57 -7.67 -19.74
N ASN A 136 24.27 -8.95 -19.57
CA ASN A 136 23.26 -9.42 -18.61
C ASN A 136 23.69 -9.13 -17.15
N ALA A 137 24.97 -9.29 -16.83
CA ALA A 137 25.52 -8.90 -15.53
C ALA A 137 25.38 -7.39 -15.28
N ALA A 138 25.71 -6.56 -16.27
CA ALA A 138 25.56 -5.11 -16.17
C ALA A 138 24.07 -4.68 -16.05
N LEU A 139 23.15 -5.39 -16.71
CA LEU A 139 21.71 -5.16 -16.58
C LEU A 139 21.21 -5.51 -15.17
N ALA A 140 21.70 -6.61 -14.58
CA ALA A 140 21.39 -6.98 -13.22
C ALA A 140 21.83 -5.89 -12.23
N GLU A 141 23.04 -5.35 -12.40
CA GLU A 141 23.53 -4.26 -11.56
C GLU A 141 22.72 -2.96 -11.72
N VAL A 142 22.31 -2.59 -12.94
CA VAL A 142 21.38 -1.46 -13.15
C VAL A 142 20.06 -1.67 -12.42
N THR A 143 19.54 -2.90 -12.44
CA THR A 143 18.27 -3.25 -11.78
C THR A 143 18.42 -3.14 -10.27
N GLU A 144 19.50 -3.67 -9.70
CA GLU A 144 19.80 -3.57 -8.28
C GLU A 144 19.95 -2.11 -7.81
N GLN A 145 20.70 -1.29 -8.56
CA GLN A 145 20.85 0.13 -8.22
C GLN A 145 19.54 0.91 -8.37
N ARG A 146 18.63 0.48 -9.26
CA ARG A 146 17.30 1.07 -9.38
C ARG A 146 16.43 0.76 -8.17
N GLU A 147 16.42 -0.49 -7.71
CA GLU A 147 15.68 -0.89 -6.50
C GLU A 147 16.20 -0.15 -5.26
N MET A 148 17.52 0.01 -5.15
CA MET A 148 18.12 0.86 -4.10
C MET A 148 17.70 2.32 -4.21
N LEU A 149 17.50 2.86 -5.42
CA LEU A 149 17.03 4.23 -5.59
C LEU A 149 15.54 4.34 -5.24
N ASP A 150 14.72 3.38 -5.65
CA ASP A 150 13.29 3.37 -5.36
C ASP A 150 13.01 3.23 -3.86
N SER A 151 13.85 2.48 -3.11
CA SER A 151 13.77 2.39 -1.64
C SER A 151 14.19 3.68 -0.89
N THR A 152 14.71 4.69 -1.60
CA THR A 152 14.94 6.03 -1.02
C THR A 152 13.67 6.87 -0.92
N GLU A 153 12.57 6.43 -1.54
CA GLU A 153 11.29 7.11 -1.50
C GLU A 153 10.36 6.48 -0.46
N LEU A 154 9.95 7.26 0.55
CA LEU A 154 8.93 6.83 1.49
C LEU A 154 7.56 7.15 0.92
N LYS A 155 6.77 6.11 0.61
CA LYS A 155 5.41 6.23 0.10
C LYS A 155 4.40 5.86 1.16
N SER A 156 3.22 6.47 1.08
CA SER A 156 2.13 6.16 2.00
C SER A 156 1.59 4.74 1.77
N PRO A 157 1.50 3.89 2.82
CA PRO A 157 0.92 2.56 2.70
C PRO A 157 -0.60 2.59 2.48
N SER A 158 -1.27 3.66 2.92
CA SER A 158 -2.73 3.82 2.77
C SER A 158 -3.12 5.29 2.67
N LYS A 159 -4.35 5.57 2.23
CA LYS A 159 -4.91 6.93 2.28
C LYS A 159 -5.28 7.30 3.71
N GLY A 160 -5.10 8.56 4.09
CA GLY A 160 -5.33 8.98 5.48
C GLY A 160 -5.00 10.44 5.75
N VAL A 161 -4.79 10.74 7.02
CA VAL A 161 -4.31 12.02 7.50
C VAL A 161 -3.03 11.79 8.31
N VAL A 162 -2.02 12.61 8.08
CA VAL A 162 -0.78 12.56 8.88
C VAL A 162 -1.12 12.96 10.31
N LYS A 163 -0.91 12.05 11.25
CA LYS A 163 -1.15 12.29 12.67
C LYS A 163 0.04 12.98 13.33
N GLU A 164 1.24 12.46 13.09
CA GLU A 164 2.48 12.89 13.75
C GLU A 164 3.69 12.59 12.86
N LEU A 165 4.67 13.50 12.86
CA LEU A 165 5.98 13.29 12.25
C LEU A 165 7.01 13.00 13.33
N LYS A 166 7.66 11.83 13.25
CA LYS A 166 8.70 11.43 14.22
C LYS A 166 10.11 11.80 13.76
N ALA A 167 10.29 12.05 12.48
CA ALA A 167 11.55 12.45 11.88
C ALA A 167 11.33 13.64 10.94
N PHE A 168 12.37 14.44 10.75
CA PHE A 168 12.31 15.71 10.04
C PHE A 168 13.36 15.79 8.93
N THR A 169 13.26 16.81 8.09
CA THR A 169 14.27 17.06 7.06
C THR A 169 15.66 17.15 7.69
N HIS A 170 16.64 16.49 7.09
CA HIS A 170 18.04 16.36 7.55
C HIS A 170 18.29 15.44 8.76
N SER A 171 17.27 14.80 9.34
CA SER A 171 17.53 13.76 10.35
C SER A 171 18.10 12.50 9.71
N GLN A 172 18.97 11.81 10.46
CA GLN A 172 19.38 10.45 10.15
C GLN A 172 18.29 9.50 10.66
N VAL A 173 17.90 8.53 9.85
CA VAL A 173 16.94 7.48 10.22
C VAL A 173 17.50 6.11 9.92
N ASP A 174 17.16 5.14 10.76
CA ASP A 174 17.49 3.74 10.56
C ASP A 174 16.41 3.00 9.77
N ALA A 175 16.81 1.90 9.11
CA ALA A 175 15.87 1.00 8.44
C ALA A 175 14.79 0.51 9.42
N GLY A 176 13.52 0.67 9.05
CA GLY A 176 12.36 0.32 9.88
C GLY A 176 12.03 1.34 10.97
N GLU A 177 12.82 2.41 11.14
CA GLU A 177 12.49 3.48 12.07
C GLU A 177 11.24 4.23 11.60
N THR A 178 10.31 4.47 12.53
CA THR A 178 9.06 5.16 12.21
C THR A 178 9.34 6.63 11.88
N VAL A 179 8.96 7.06 10.68
CA VAL A 179 9.11 8.45 10.21
C VAL A 179 7.79 9.19 10.32
N VAL A 180 6.69 8.56 9.89
CA VAL A 180 5.36 9.17 9.84
C VAL A 180 4.33 8.25 10.47
N VAL A 181 3.48 8.79 11.33
CA VAL A 181 2.29 8.11 11.84
C VAL A 181 1.07 8.64 11.09
N ILE A 182 0.30 7.73 10.51
CA ILE A 182 -0.85 8.03 9.65
C ILE A 182 -2.10 7.51 10.33
N ASN A 183 -3.14 8.34 10.41
CA ASN A 183 -4.48 7.90 10.72
C ASN A 183 -5.19 7.53 9.40
N PRO A 184 -5.38 6.23 9.09
CA PRO A 184 -5.96 5.82 7.82
C PRO A 184 -7.41 6.29 7.72
N LYS A 185 -7.81 6.71 6.52
CA LYS A 185 -9.20 7.07 6.24
C LYS A 185 -10.00 5.79 6.03
N ASP A 186 -10.42 5.20 7.15
CA ASP A 186 -11.25 4.00 7.17
C ASP A 186 -12.71 4.32 7.53
N HIS A 187 -13.64 3.76 6.75
CA HIS A 187 -15.07 3.90 6.96
C HIS A 187 -15.63 2.85 7.93
N PHE A 188 -14.91 1.77 8.23
CA PHE A 188 -15.40 0.66 9.04
C PHE A 188 -15.93 1.12 10.42
N TYR A 189 -15.12 1.88 11.16
CA TYR A 189 -15.50 2.35 12.49
C TYR A 189 -16.67 3.34 12.44
N LEU A 190 -16.66 4.27 11.47
CA LEU A 190 -17.76 5.24 11.28
C LEU A 190 -19.07 4.56 10.90
N PHE A 191 -19.01 3.54 10.05
CA PHE A 191 -20.14 2.74 9.64
C PHE A 191 -20.72 1.97 10.82
N ASN A 192 -19.90 1.23 11.58
CA ASN A 192 -20.39 0.46 12.73
C ASN A 192 -20.93 1.36 13.86
N LYS A 193 -20.34 2.53 14.09
CA LYS A 193 -20.91 3.52 15.01
C LYS A 193 -22.29 3.99 14.56
N SER A 194 -22.44 4.31 13.27
CA SER A 194 -23.74 4.73 12.70
C SER A 194 -24.77 3.59 12.75
N LEU A 195 -24.34 2.36 12.45
CA LEU A 195 -25.18 1.16 12.49
C LEU A 195 -25.67 0.88 13.91
N ALA A 196 -24.83 1.05 14.93
CA ALA A 196 -25.21 0.92 16.33
C ALA A 196 -26.31 1.92 16.71
N ILE A 197 -26.12 3.20 16.36
CA ILE A 197 -27.10 4.26 16.64
C ILE A 197 -28.42 3.96 15.92
N PHE A 198 -28.37 3.61 14.64
CA PHE A 198 -29.57 3.26 13.87
C PHE A 198 -30.31 2.07 14.48
N SER A 199 -29.58 1.00 14.81
CA SER A 199 -30.16 -0.23 15.37
C SER A 199 -30.79 0.01 16.75
N PHE A 200 -30.19 0.89 17.55
CA PHE A 200 -30.75 1.31 18.84
C PHE A 200 -32.12 1.99 18.67
N PHE A 201 -32.25 2.95 17.73
CA PHE A 201 -33.54 3.59 17.48
C PHE A 201 -34.57 2.63 16.88
N ALA A 202 -34.15 1.79 15.91
CA ALA A 202 -35.02 0.78 15.31
C ALA A 202 -35.58 -0.18 16.36
N PHE A 203 -34.74 -0.65 17.30
CA PHE A 203 -35.17 -1.48 18.43
C PHE A 203 -36.32 -0.84 19.22
N TRP A 204 -36.15 0.41 19.65
CA TRP A 204 -37.17 1.11 20.44
C TRP A 204 -38.46 1.37 19.66
N ILE A 205 -38.35 1.66 18.36
CA ILE A 205 -39.52 1.84 17.48
C ILE A 205 -40.32 0.54 17.38
N PHE A 206 -39.66 -0.59 17.06
CA PHE A 206 -40.36 -1.87 16.92
C PHE A 206 -40.93 -2.38 18.24
N LEU A 207 -40.20 -2.18 19.35
CA LEU A 207 -40.70 -2.50 20.68
C LEU A 207 -41.93 -1.64 21.03
N GLY A 208 -41.88 -0.33 20.76
CA GLY A 208 -43.00 0.58 20.98
C GLY A 208 -44.23 0.20 20.16
N ILE A 209 -44.06 -0.12 18.88
CA ILE A 209 -45.15 -0.61 18.01
C ILE A 209 -45.72 -1.92 18.55
N HIS A 210 -44.87 -2.87 18.97
CA HIS A 210 -45.32 -4.14 19.55
C HIS A 210 -46.17 -3.92 20.81
N VAL A 211 -45.75 -3.01 21.70
CA VAL A 211 -46.50 -2.69 22.93
C VAL A 211 -47.82 -1.99 22.63
N LEU A 212 -47.86 -1.07 21.66
CA LEU A 212 -49.07 -0.31 21.30
C LEU A 212 -50.09 -1.13 20.50
N ALA A 213 -49.64 -2.12 19.73
CA ALA A 213 -50.50 -2.96 18.90
C ALA A 213 -51.04 -4.21 19.63
N ARG A 214 -50.69 -4.40 20.90
CA ARG A 214 -51.14 -5.50 21.77
C ARG A 214 -52.32 -5.06 22.64
#